data_AF-A0A8E1V4T3-F1
#
_entry.id   AF-A0A8E1V4T3-F1
#
_cell.length_a   1.000
_cell.length_b   1.000
_cell.length_c   1.000
_cell.angle_alpha   90.00
_cell.angle_beta   90.00
_cell.angle_gamma   90.00
#
_symmetry.space_group_name_H-M   'P 1'
#
loop_
_entity.id
_entity.type
_entity.pdbx_description
1 polymer ?
#
loop_
_entity_poly.entity_id
_entity_poly.type
_entity_poly.pdbx_seq_one_letter_code
_entity_poly.pdbx_strand_id
1 'polypeptide(L)'
;MEIGWRSAGVEVTDNSVRVMITKLRRAFAQLNLQEAVTLIAVTRSGYRLLVRESGSEVAPATQIPDLPQQEAPEQAVAPEVPPTVEPAPPRARSTLMQKSCATLSGVLVGLVIALLLRGILDFSPQPVHFVRWNGPGVPPGTEVMVQQDKQSQTALIESTLQTYTRHVLARRTDEKPAAVLYVTTGSEKMSKFQGLIACQQPFKDSGNDCESFYFRHY
;
A
#
# COMPACT_ATOMS: atom_id res chain seq x y z
N MET A 1 -19.33 -7.80 8.26
CA MET A 1 -18.86 -6.42 8.46
C MET A 1 -19.23 -5.67 7.20
N GLU A 2 -20.32 -4.90 7.22
CA GLU A 2 -20.76 -4.08 6.09
C GLU A 2 -19.85 -2.84 6.02
N ILE A 3 -18.89 -2.83 5.11
CA ILE A 3 -17.92 -1.74 4.92
C ILE A 3 -18.20 -1.09 3.57
N GLY A 4 -18.23 0.24 3.52
CA GLY A 4 -18.42 1.00 2.27
C GLY A 4 -19.85 1.50 2.07
N TRP A 5 -20.28 1.73 0.82
CA TRP A 5 -21.57 2.36 0.51
C TRP A 5 -22.80 1.74 1.19
N ARG A 6 -22.76 0.45 1.50
CA ARG A 6 -23.82 -0.25 2.23
C ARG A 6 -23.98 0.20 3.68
N SER A 7 -22.91 0.64 4.35
CA SER A 7 -23.02 1.24 5.69
C SER A 7 -23.64 2.64 5.66
N ALA A 8 -23.67 3.29 4.50
CA ALA A 8 -24.34 4.57 4.26
C ALA A 8 -25.78 4.39 3.71
N GLY A 9 -26.32 3.17 3.70
CA GLY A 9 -27.67 2.89 3.18
C GLY A 9 -27.78 2.96 1.66
N VAL A 10 -26.66 3.04 0.94
CA VAL A 10 -26.65 3.11 -0.53
C VAL A 10 -26.38 1.73 -1.11
N GLU A 11 -27.40 1.16 -1.77
CA GLU A 11 -27.23 -0.07 -2.52
C GLU A 11 -26.48 0.20 -3.83
N VAL A 12 -25.27 -0.36 -3.92
CA VAL A 12 -24.41 -0.25 -5.11
C VAL A 12 -24.29 -1.62 -5.75
N THR A 13 -24.46 -1.68 -7.07
CA THR A 13 -24.27 -2.91 -7.85
C THR A 13 -22.79 -3.15 -8.14
N ASP A 14 -22.41 -4.41 -8.36
CA ASP A 14 -21.06 -4.78 -8.78
C ASP A 14 -20.60 -4.05 -10.05
N ASN A 15 -21.54 -3.73 -10.95
CA ASN A 15 -21.26 -2.98 -12.16
C ASN A 15 -20.88 -1.52 -11.85
N SER A 16 -21.61 -0.88 -10.93
CA SER A 16 -21.30 0.49 -10.49
C SER A 16 -19.91 0.56 -9.84
N VAL A 17 -19.54 -0.43 -9.02
CA VAL A 17 -18.19 -0.52 -8.43
C VAL A 17 -17.12 -0.64 -9.52
N ARG A 18 -17.33 -1.53 -10.50
CA ARG A 18 -16.39 -1.71 -11.62
C ARG A 18 -16.19 -0.41 -12.42
N VAL A 19 -17.27 0.32 -12.71
CA VAL A 19 -17.21 1.60 -13.42
C VAL A 19 -16.44 2.63 -12.60
N MET A 20 -16.68 2.70 -11.30
CA MET A 20 -15.98 3.64 -10.41
C MET A 20 -14.47 3.35 -10.34
N ILE A 21 -14.09 2.07 -10.24
CA ILE A 21 -12.69 1.65 -10.27
C ILE A 21 -12.01 2.04 -11.59
N THR A 22 -12.72 1.92 -12.71
CA THR A 22 -12.21 2.40 -14.02
C THR A 22 -12.01 3.91 -14.04
N LYS A 23 -12.93 4.69 -13.47
CA LYS A 23 -12.79 6.15 -13.35
C LYS A 23 -11.59 6.53 -12.47
N LEU A 24 -11.40 5.85 -11.35
CA LEU A 24 -10.25 6.05 -10.47
C LEU A 24 -8.92 5.74 -11.16
N ARG A 25 -8.83 4.63 -11.90
CA ARG A 25 -7.64 4.32 -12.71
C ARG A 25 -7.32 5.43 -13.71
N ARG A 26 -8.34 5.98 -14.37
CA ARG A 26 -8.18 7.08 -15.32
C ARG A 26 -7.71 8.36 -14.63
N ALA A 27 -8.26 8.68 -13.46
CA ALA A 27 -7.83 9.84 -12.67
C ALA A 27 -6.38 9.70 -12.20
N PHE A 28 -5.97 8.53 -11.70
CA PHE A 28 -4.58 8.27 -11.32
C PHE A 28 -3.62 8.37 -12.51
N ALA A 29 -4.07 7.93 -13.69
CA ALA A 29 -3.30 8.07 -14.92
C ALA A 29 -3.11 9.54 -15.32
N GLN A 30 -4.16 10.37 -15.22
CA GLN A 30 -4.11 11.81 -15.50
C GLN A 30 -3.22 12.58 -14.53
N LEU A 31 -3.14 12.13 -13.29
CA LEU A 31 -2.34 12.77 -12.24
C LEU A 31 -0.86 12.31 -12.25
N ASN A 32 -0.43 11.49 -13.23
CA ASN A 32 0.90 10.87 -13.29
C ASN A 32 1.30 10.13 -11.99
N LEU A 33 0.32 9.62 -11.24
CA LEU A 33 0.56 8.86 -10.01
C LEU A 33 0.78 7.36 -10.26
N GLN A 34 0.91 6.93 -11.51
CA GLN A 34 0.98 5.52 -11.90
C GLN A 34 2.21 4.81 -11.30
N GLU A 35 3.31 5.53 -11.10
CA GLU A 35 4.54 5.01 -10.50
C GLU A 35 4.42 4.84 -8.97
N ALA A 36 3.58 5.65 -8.32
CA ALA A 36 3.41 5.67 -6.87
C ALA A 36 2.15 4.91 -6.39
N VAL A 37 1.11 4.79 -7.22
CA VAL A 37 -0.20 4.24 -6.84
C VAL A 37 -0.73 3.33 -7.94
N THR A 38 -0.82 2.03 -7.66
CA THR A 38 -1.31 1.01 -8.59
C THR A 38 -2.55 0.32 -8.02
N LEU A 39 -3.64 0.27 -8.79
CA LEU A 39 -4.89 -0.38 -8.39
C LEU A 39 -5.09 -1.71 -9.14
N ILE A 40 -4.86 -2.82 -8.44
CA ILE A 40 -4.87 -4.18 -8.97
C ILE A 40 -6.22 -4.85 -8.76
N ALA A 41 -6.69 -5.57 -9.78
CA ALA A 41 -7.82 -6.48 -9.63
C ALA A 41 -7.29 -7.85 -9.18
N VAL A 42 -7.75 -8.34 -8.04
CA VAL A 42 -7.39 -9.65 -7.50
C VAL A 42 -8.54 -10.61 -7.78
N THR A 43 -8.22 -11.76 -8.38
CA THR A 43 -9.24 -12.75 -8.76
C THR A 43 -9.98 -13.23 -7.52
N ARG A 44 -11.32 -13.30 -7.62
CA ARG A 44 -12.24 -13.77 -6.57
C ARG A 44 -12.20 -13.01 -5.24
N SER A 45 -11.47 -11.89 -5.16
CA SER A 45 -11.28 -11.13 -3.91
C SER A 45 -11.41 -9.61 -4.08
N GLY A 46 -11.60 -9.11 -5.32
CA GLY A 46 -11.97 -7.73 -5.58
C GLY A 46 -10.80 -6.87 -6.03
N TYR A 47 -10.61 -5.71 -5.41
CA TYR A 47 -9.60 -4.72 -5.81
C TYR A 47 -8.67 -4.40 -4.64
N ARG A 48 -7.38 -4.20 -4.93
CA ARG A 48 -6.37 -3.77 -3.96
C ARG A 48 -5.62 -2.55 -4.47
N LEU A 49 -5.34 -1.62 -3.57
CA LEU A 49 -4.52 -0.45 -3.82
C LEU A 49 -3.11 -0.75 -3.30
N LEU A 50 -2.11 -0.65 -4.18
CA LEU A 50 -0.70 -0.69 -3.82
C LEU A 50 -0.13 0.72 -3.94
N VAL A 51 0.45 1.22 -2.86
CA VAL A 51 1.16 2.49 -2.84
C VAL A 51 2.65 2.16 -2.76
N ARG A 52 3.39 2.46 -3.84
CA ARG A 52 4.84 2.32 -3.90
C ARG A 52 5.45 3.64 -3.45
N GLU A 53 6.22 3.58 -2.38
CA GLU A 53 7.05 4.71 -1.97
C GLU A 53 8.15 4.88 -3.02
N SER A 54 8.15 6.01 -3.73
CA SER A 54 9.18 6.35 -4.72
C SER A 54 10.52 6.50 -4.00
N GLY A 55 11.27 5.40 -3.92
CA GLY A 55 12.56 5.33 -3.22
C GLY A 55 13.32 4.00 -3.33
N SER A 56 12.74 2.93 -3.90
CA SER A 56 13.55 1.75 -4.27
C SER A 56 14.04 1.88 -5.70
N GLU A 57 15.30 2.27 -5.78
CA GLU A 57 16.23 2.06 -6.88
C GLU A 57 15.85 0.81 -7.71
N VAL A 58 15.54 1.06 -8.98
CA VAL A 58 15.36 0.02 -9.99
C VAL A 58 16.72 -0.63 -10.20
N ALA A 59 16.93 -1.81 -9.60
CA ALA A 59 18.00 -2.69 -10.03
C ALA A 59 17.69 -3.13 -11.47
N PRO A 60 18.54 -2.80 -12.47
CA PRO A 60 18.29 -3.21 -13.83
C PRO A 60 18.42 -4.73 -13.96
N ALA A 61 17.50 -5.27 -14.75
CA ALA A 61 17.35 -6.68 -15.05
C ALA A 61 18.66 -7.33 -15.51
N THR A 62 18.93 -8.50 -14.94
CA THR A 62 19.97 -9.46 -15.33
C THR A 62 19.92 -9.73 -16.84
N GLN A 63 20.96 -9.29 -17.55
CA GLN A 63 21.27 -9.79 -18.89
C GLN A 63 21.75 -11.23 -18.73
N ILE A 64 21.06 -12.16 -19.37
CA ILE A 64 21.47 -13.55 -19.56
C ILE A 64 22.39 -13.54 -20.79
N PRO A 65 23.69 -13.89 -20.69
CA PRO A 65 24.52 -14.04 -21.87
C PRO A 65 24.31 -15.42 -22.50
N ASP A 66 24.20 -15.37 -23.82
CA ASP A 66 24.02 -16.45 -24.78
C ASP A 66 24.93 -17.68 -24.58
N LEU A 67 24.34 -18.86 -24.81
CA LEU A 67 25.04 -20.09 -25.14
C LEU A 67 25.57 -20.03 -26.58
N PRO A 68 26.82 -20.45 -26.83
CA PRO A 68 27.20 -20.97 -28.14
C PRO A 68 27.31 -22.49 -28.09
N GLN A 69 26.44 -23.11 -28.88
CA GLN A 69 26.50 -24.48 -29.35
C GLN A 69 27.58 -24.59 -30.43
N GLN A 70 28.57 -25.48 -30.31
CA GLN A 70 29.44 -25.82 -31.44
C GLN A 70 30.00 -27.26 -31.38
N GLU A 71 29.46 -28.05 -32.31
CA GLU A 71 30.10 -29.06 -33.20
C GLU A 71 31.14 -30.07 -32.67
N ALA A 72 30.75 -31.35 -32.74
CA ALA A 72 31.63 -32.51 -32.98
C ALA A 72 32.07 -32.54 -34.47
N PRO A 73 33.16 -33.22 -34.89
CA PRO A 73 33.29 -34.69 -34.91
C PRO A 73 34.74 -35.16 -34.53
N GLU A 74 35.05 -36.44 -34.25
CA GLU A 74 35.32 -37.50 -35.24
C GLU A 74 35.61 -38.85 -34.53
N GLN A 75 35.37 -39.94 -35.26
CA GLN A 75 35.24 -41.34 -34.84
C GLN A 75 36.56 -42.14 -34.71
N ALA A 76 36.40 -43.40 -34.26
CA ALA A 76 37.19 -44.62 -34.50
C ALA A 76 37.93 -45.12 -33.22
N VAL A 77 37.89 -46.37 -32.73
CA VAL A 77 37.53 -47.72 -33.23
C VAL A 77 37.11 -48.58 -32.00
N ALA A 78 36.24 -49.58 -32.20
CA ALA A 78 35.73 -50.56 -31.21
C ALA A 78 36.67 -51.79 -31.04
N PRO A 79 36.31 -52.93 -30.39
CA PRO A 79 35.57 -53.22 -29.15
C PRO A 79 36.33 -54.19 -28.19
N GLU A 80 36.07 -54.18 -26.88
CA GLU A 80 36.25 -55.39 -26.05
C GLU A 80 35.31 -55.35 -24.83
N VAL A 81 34.61 -56.44 -24.55
CA VAL A 81 33.53 -56.64 -23.56
C VAL A 81 33.75 -58.02 -22.92
N PRO A 82 33.36 -58.34 -21.67
CA PRO A 82 33.50 -57.68 -20.37
C PRO A 82 34.22 -58.63 -19.35
N PRO A 83 34.17 -58.40 -18.02
CA PRO A 83 33.14 -59.13 -17.30
C PRO A 83 32.38 -58.29 -16.25
N THR A 84 31.08 -58.57 -16.24
CA THR A 84 30.14 -58.56 -15.13
C THR A 84 30.75 -58.32 -13.74
N VAL A 85 30.47 -57.13 -13.19
CA VAL A 85 30.47 -56.92 -11.75
C VAL A 85 29.01 -56.73 -11.33
N GLU A 86 28.56 -57.60 -10.42
CA GLU A 86 27.22 -57.59 -9.84
C GLU A 86 26.85 -56.21 -9.26
N PRO A 87 25.58 -55.78 -9.37
CA PRO A 87 25.12 -54.55 -8.74
C PRO A 87 25.03 -54.76 -7.23
N ALA A 88 25.88 -54.07 -6.47
CA ALA A 88 25.74 -53.97 -5.02
C ALA A 88 24.36 -53.36 -4.67
N PRO A 89 23.67 -53.87 -3.64
CA PRO A 89 22.32 -53.43 -3.30
C PRO A 89 22.34 -51.94 -2.85
N PRO A 90 21.29 -51.16 -3.16
CA PRO A 90 21.27 -49.75 -2.84
C PRO A 90 21.26 -49.57 -1.32
N ARG A 91 22.18 -48.75 -0.81
CA ARG A 91 22.16 -48.23 0.57
C ARG A 91 20.93 -47.33 0.78
N ALA A 92 19.75 -47.95 0.90
CA ALA A 92 18.46 -47.28 1.01
C ALA A 92 18.21 -46.64 2.39
N ARG A 93 19.06 -46.91 3.39
CA ARG A 93 18.90 -46.36 4.75
C ARG A 93 19.53 -44.97 4.94
N SER A 94 20.59 -44.63 4.20
CA SER A 94 21.24 -43.32 4.33
C SER A 94 20.49 -42.22 3.58
N THR A 95 19.82 -42.56 2.47
CA THR A 95 19.06 -41.60 1.67
C THR A 95 17.76 -41.17 2.36
N LEU A 96 17.16 -42.02 3.19
CA LEU A 96 15.97 -41.67 3.98
C LEU A 96 16.30 -40.68 5.11
N MET A 97 17.43 -40.88 5.82
CA MET A 97 17.92 -39.93 6.83
C MET A 97 18.38 -38.61 6.21
N GLN A 98 19.00 -38.64 5.02
CA GLN A 98 19.35 -37.42 4.29
C GLN A 98 18.10 -36.66 3.83
N LYS A 99 17.07 -37.36 3.36
CA LYS A 99 15.78 -36.76 3.00
C LYS A 99 15.07 -36.15 4.20
N SER A 100 15.06 -36.82 5.36
CA SER A 100 14.46 -36.27 6.58
C SER A 100 15.21 -35.04 7.09
N CYS A 101 16.55 -35.05 7.01
CA CYS A 101 17.37 -33.90 7.40
C CYS A 101 17.17 -32.71 6.46
N ALA A 102 17.05 -32.96 5.15
CA ALA A 102 16.77 -31.93 4.15
C ALA A 102 15.34 -31.35 4.28
N THR A 103 14.34 -32.17 4.63
CA THR A 103 12.99 -31.65 4.90
C THR A 103 12.94 -30.83 6.18
N LEU A 104 13.65 -31.26 7.22
CA LEU A 104 13.66 -30.56 8.50
C LEU A 104 14.39 -29.21 8.39
N SER A 105 15.49 -29.16 7.64
CA SER A 105 16.20 -27.91 7.37
C SER A 105 15.37 -26.96 6.50
N GLY A 106 14.67 -27.47 5.48
CA GLY A 106 13.75 -26.68 4.65
C GLY A 106 12.60 -26.08 5.47
N VAL A 107 12.01 -26.84 6.39
CA VAL A 107 10.95 -26.34 7.30
C VAL A 107 11.49 -25.27 8.25
N LEU A 108 12.68 -25.47 8.83
CA LEU A 108 13.31 -24.47 9.69
C LEU A 108 13.61 -23.18 8.95
N VAL A 109 14.19 -23.26 7.76
CA VAL A 109 14.48 -22.08 6.92
C VAL A 109 13.17 -21.38 6.52
N GLY A 110 12.15 -22.13 6.11
CA GLY A 110 10.83 -21.57 5.80
C GLY A 110 10.19 -20.87 6.99
N LEU A 111 10.34 -21.42 8.19
CA LEU A 111 9.81 -20.83 9.42
C LEU A 111 10.56 -19.55 9.81
N VAL A 112 11.88 -19.52 9.67
CA VAL A 112 12.69 -18.30 9.88
C VAL A 112 12.30 -17.22 8.87
N ILE A 113 12.15 -17.56 7.59
CA ILE A 113 11.71 -16.61 6.56
C ILE A 113 10.30 -16.09 6.85
N ALA A 114 9.38 -16.95 7.27
CA ALA A 114 8.02 -16.56 7.64
C ALA A 114 8.00 -15.60 8.83
N LEU A 115 8.82 -15.83 9.86
CA LEU A 115 8.95 -14.94 11.01
C LEU A 115 9.55 -13.58 10.63
N LEU A 116 10.58 -13.57 9.77
CA LEU A 116 11.17 -12.33 9.25
C LEU A 116 10.16 -11.54 8.42
N LEU A 117 9.45 -12.19 7.50
CA LEU A 117 8.41 -11.54 6.70
C LEU A 117 7.28 -11.00 7.57
N ARG A 118 6.90 -11.72 8.63
CA ARG A 118 5.88 -11.24 9.57
C ARG A 118 6.32 -9.97 10.30
N GLY A 119 7.57 -9.90 10.75
CA GLY A 119 8.12 -8.71 11.41
C GLY A 119 8.27 -7.50 10.48
N ILE A 120 8.57 -7.73 9.19
CA ILE A 120 8.69 -6.65 8.19
C ILE A 120 7.31 -6.18 7.70
N LEU A 121 6.32 -7.07 7.66
CA LEU A 121 4.97 -6.79 7.16
C LEU A 121 3.96 -6.41 8.25
N ASP A 122 4.33 -6.49 9.54
CA ASP A 122 3.50 -6.00 10.64
C ASP A 122 3.47 -4.46 10.62
N PHE A 123 2.61 -3.94 9.74
CA PHE A 123 2.12 -2.58 9.80
C PHE A 123 1.24 -2.44 11.04
N SER A 124 1.86 -2.09 12.17
CA SER A 124 1.10 -1.67 13.35
C SER A 124 0.56 -0.27 13.09
N PRO A 125 -0.76 -0.08 12.92
CA PRO A 125 -1.33 1.24 12.73
C PRO A 125 -1.08 2.05 14.01
N GLN A 126 -0.27 3.10 13.91
CA GLN A 126 -0.06 4.00 15.03
C GLN A 126 -1.35 4.78 15.30
N PRO A 127 -1.82 4.82 16.57
CA PRO A 127 -2.99 5.60 16.91
C PRO A 127 -2.70 7.09 16.70
N VAL A 128 -3.48 7.73 15.83
CA VAL A 128 -3.40 9.17 15.60
C VAL A 128 -4.28 9.87 16.63
N HIS A 129 -3.64 10.67 17.49
CA HIS A 129 -4.34 11.46 18.50
C HIS A 129 -4.53 12.89 18.02
N PHE A 130 -5.78 13.33 17.98
CA PHE A 130 -6.13 14.70 17.66
C PHE A 130 -6.35 15.50 18.93
N VAL A 131 -5.72 16.67 18.99
CA VAL A 131 -5.86 17.65 20.06
C VAL A 131 -6.49 18.93 19.53
N ARG A 132 -7.27 19.60 20.38
CA ARG A 132 -7.86 20.89 20.04
C ARG A 132 -6.75 21.92 19.84
N TRP A 133 -6.79 22.60 18.70
CA TRP A 133 -5.85 23.64 18.36
C TRP A 133 -6.58 24.99 18.32
N ASN A 134 -6.07 25.95 19.09
CA ASN A 134 -6.60 27.30 19.15
C ASN A 134 -5.50 28.25 18.67
N GLY A 135 -5.53 28.60 17.39
CA GLY A 135 -4.61 29.54 16.79
C GLY A 135 -5.29 30.47 15.79
N PRO A 136 -4.54 31.30 15.07
CA PRO A 136 -5.09 32.22 14.08
C PRO A 136 -5.77 31.46 12.94
N GLY A 137 -6.80 32.07 12.33
CA GLY A 137 -7.43 31.52 11.13
C GLY A 137 -8.47 30.42 11.37
N VAL A 138 -8.82 30.11 12.62
CA VAL A 138 -9.96 29.25 12.94
C VAL A 138 -11.27 29.91 12.48
N PRO A 139 -12.08 29.25 11.62
CA PRO A 139 -13.37 29.79 11.20
C PRO A 139 -14.35 29.94 12.39
N PRO A 140 -15.26 30.93 12.35
CA PRO A 140 -16.21 31.15 13.44
C PRO A 140 -17.14 29.94 13.63
N GLY A 141 -17.40 29.57 14.89
CA GLY A 141 -18.30 28.46 15.22
C GLY A 141 -17.75 27.07 14.91
N THR A 142 -16.45 26.95 14.63
CA THR A 142 -15.80 25.71 14.23
C THR A 142 -14.69 25.31 15.20
N GLU A 143 -14.61 24.03 15.55
CA GLU A 143 -13.51 23.49 16.35
C GLU A 143 -12.44 22.87 15.46
N VAL A 144 -11.17 23.27 15.65
CA VAL A 144 -10.05 22.73 14.87
C VAL A 144 -9.29 21.71 15.71
N MET A 145 -9.08 20.54 15.13
CA MET A 145 -8.44 19.37 15.69
C MET A 145 -7.20 19.06 14.86
N VAL A 146 -6.03 19.00 15.50
CA VAL A 146 -4.73 18.77 14.83
C VAL A 146 -4.06 17.56 15.45
N GLN A 147 -3.25 16.85 14.68
CA GLN A 147 -2.44 15.74 15.18
C GLN A 147 -1.47 16.23 16.27
N GLN A 148 -1.42 15.52 17.40
CA GLN A 148 -0.66 15.92 18.59
C GLN A 148 0.83 16.13 18.30
N ASP A 149 1.43 15.30 17.46
CA ASP A 149 2.84 15.35 17.07
C ASP A 149 3.16 16.48 16.07
N LYS A 150 2.13 17.11 15.48
CA LYS A 150 2.26 18.15 14.44
C LYS A 150 1.72 19.51 14.87
N GLN A 151 1.36 19.67 16.15
CA GLN A 151 0.81 20.91 16.70
C GLN A 151 1.75 22.12 16.56
N SER A 152 3.07 21.88 16.51
CA SER A 152 4.10 22.91 16.34
C SER A 152 4.13 23.53 14.94
N GLN A 153 3.50 22.91 13.94
CA GLN A 153 3.48 23.38 12.56
C GLN A 153 2.41 24.45 12.31
N THR A 154 2.41 25.50 13.13
CA THR A 154 1.36 26.54 13.14
C THR A 154 1.16 27.21 11.78
N ALA A 155 2.24 27.60 11.09
CA ALA A 155 2.16 28.22 9.76
C ALA A 155 1.49 27.30 8.71
N LEU A 156 1.73 25.99 8.81
CA LEU A 156 1.12 25.00 7.92
C LEU A 156 -0.37 24.84 8.21
N ILE A 157 -0.74 24.79 9.50
CA ILE A 157 -2.14 24.70 9.94
C ILE A 157 -2.90 25.96 9.51
N GLU A 158 -2.33 27.15 9.75
CA GLU A 158 -2.91 28.43 9.38
C GLU A 158 -3.13 28.56 7.87
N SER A 159 -2.14 28.20 7.05
CA SER A 159 -2.28 28.20 5.59
C SER A 159 -3.37 27.23 5.12
N THR A 160 -3.50 26.07 5.77
CA THR A 160 -4.58 25.10 5.48
C THR A 160 -5.96 25.74 5.74
N LEU A 161 -6.13 26.35 6.91
CA LEU A 161 -7.41 26.96 7.32
C LEU A 161 -7.77 28.17 6.46
N GLN A 162 -6.79 28.98 6.07
CA GLN A 162 -6.99 30.09 5.13
C GLN A 162 -7.41 29.59 3.75
N THR A 163 -6.77 28.53 3.26
CA THR A 163 -7.12 27.91 1.96
C THR A 163 -8.53 27.35 1.99
N TYR A 164 -8.89 26.63 3.06
CA TYR A 164 -10.24 26.12 3.27
C TYR A 164 -11.27 27.26 3.30
N THR A 165 -10.99 28.34 4.05
CA THR A 165 -11.90 29.49 4.13
C THR A 165 -12.10 30.14 2.77
N ARG A 166 -11.02 30.35 1.99
CA ARG A 166 -11.08 31.02 0.69
C ARG A 166 -11.74 30.16 -0.40
N HIS A 167 -11.49 28.85 -0.41
CA HIS A 167 -11.89 27.98 -1.52
C HIS A 167 -13.15 27.16 -1.24
N VAL A 168 -13.47 26.91 0.03
CA VAL A 168 -14.66 26.16 0.43
C VAL A 168 -15.69 27.12 1.00
N LEU A 169 -15.42 27.74 2.15
CA LEU A 169 -16.43 28.56 2.84
C LEU A 169 -16.88 29.77 2.03
N ALA A 170 -15.95 30.52 1.43
CA ALA A 170 -16.29 31.71 0.64
C ALA A 170 -17.04 31.40 -0.67
N ARG A 171 -16.96 30.16 -1.17
CA ARG A 171 -17.66 29.73 -2.40
C ARG A 171 -18.99 29.05 -2.12
N ARG A 172 -19.20 28.56 -0.90
CA ARG A 172 -20.39 27.81 -0.48
C ARG A 172 -21.09 28.55 0.66
N THR A 173 -21.60 29.74 0.36
CA THR A 173 -22.31 30.57 1.35
C THR A 173 -23.65 29.98 1.79
N ASP A 174 -24.23 29.13 0.95
CA ASP A 174 -25.58 28.60 1.12
C ASP A 174 -25.58 27.24 1.85
N GLU A 175 -24.40 26.66 2.04
CA GLU A 175 -24.21 25.39 2.75
C GLU A 175 -23.83 25.63 4.22
N LYS A 176 -24.28 24.73 5.09
CA LYS A 176 -23.95 24.80 6.51
C LYS A 176 -22.46 24.49 6.70
N PRO A 177 -21.66 25.40 7.30
CA PRO A 177 -20.25 25.14 7.55
C PRO A 177 -20.08 23.97 8.52
N ALA A 178 -18.99 23.22 8.35
CA ALA A 178 -18.62 22.14 9.25
C ALA A 178 -18.37 22.65 10.68
N ALA A 179 -18.81 21.87 11.68
CA ALA A 179 -18.61 22.21 13.09
C ALA A 179 -17.23 21.79 13.60
N VAL A 180 -16.61 20.76 13.02
CA VAL A 180 -15.31 20.24 13.43
C VAL A 180 -14.40 20.05 12.21
N LEU A 181 -13.18 20.57 12.27
CA LEU A 181 -12.17 20.41 11.24
C LEU A 181 -10.99 19.60 11.77
N TYR A 182 -10.65 18.53 11.08
CA TYR A 182 -9.46 17.73 11.37
C TYR A 182 -8.38 18.04 10.36
N VAL A 183 -7.31 18.67 10.80
CA VAL A 183 -6.14 18.95 9.98
C VAL A 183 -5.23 17.73 10.00
N THR A 184 -5.04 17.12 8.84
CA THR A 184 -4.14 15.99 8.65
C THR A 184 -2.94 16.45 7.84
N THR A 185 -1.82 16.65 8.50
CA THR A 185 -0.56 16.92 7.81
C THR A 185 0.03 15.58 7.38
N GLY A 186 0.43 15.47 6.12
CA GLY A 186 1.06 14.25 5.61
C GLY A 186 2.40 13.98 6.28
N SER A 187 3.01 12.83 5.98
CA SER A 187 4.41 12.59 6.35
C SER A 187 5.32 13.69 5.76
N GLU A 188 6.54 13.87 6.28
CA GLU A 188 7.46 14.92 5.77
C GLU A 188 7.67 14.86 4.26
N LYS A 189 7.62 13.65 3.67
CA LYS A 189 7.69 13.42 2.21
C LYS A 189 6.48 13.95 1.45
N MET A 190 5.33 14.11 2.12
CA MET A 190 4.11 14.74 1.61
C MET A 190 3.86 16.14 2.19
N SER A 191 4.88 16.81 2.72
CA SER A 191 4.79 18.16 3.32
C SER A 191 4.20 19.24 2.39
N LYS A 192 4.21 19.02 1.07
CA LYS A 192 3.59 19.90 0.07
C LYS A 192 2.06 19.76 0.00
N PHE A 193 1.50 18.78 0.67
CA PHE A 193 0.09 18.51 0.64
C PHE A 193 -0.52 18.55 2.04
N GLN A 194 -1.66 19.21 2.13
CA GLN A 194 -2.40 19.37 3.38
C GLN A 194 -3.78 18.74 3.19
N GLY A 195 -4.09 17.79 4.07
CA GLY A 195 -5.43 17.23 4.15
C GLY A 195 -6.23 17.94 5.25
N LEU A 196 -7.50 18.16 4.99
CA LEU A 196 -8.44 18.69 5.96
C LEU A 196 -9.75 17.92 5.83
N ILE A 197 -10.25 17.38 6.95
CA ILE A 197 -11.53 16.68 7.00
C ILE A 197 -12.50 17.57 7.76
N ALA A 198 -13.57 17.98 7.10
CA ALA A 198 -14.59 18.85 7.66
C ALA A 198 -15.83 18.04 7.99
N CYS A 199 -16.21 17.96 9.26
CA CYS A 199 -17.32 17.16 9.73
C CYS A 199 -18.36 18.02 10.47
N GLN A 200 -19.62 17.58 10.44
CA GLN A 200 -20.69 18.22 11.23
C GLN A 200 -20.65 17.82 12.71
N GLN A 201 -20.06 16.67 13.03
CA GLN A 201 -19.88 16.16 14.39
C GLN A 201 -18.45 15.60 14.58
N PRO A 202 -18.04 15.22 15.80
CA PRO A 202 -16.79 14.48 16.00
C PRO A 202 -16.84 13.05 15.42
N PHE A 203 -15.68 12.47 15.08
CA PHE A 203 -15.57 11.14 14.45
C PHE A 203 -16.21 9.95 15.19
N LYS A 204 -16.65 10.12 16.44
CA LYS A 204 -17.20 9.02 17.25
C LYS A 204 -18.64 8.65 16.86
N ASP A 205 -19.35 9.54 16.19
CA ASP A 205 -20.77 9.40 15.93
C ASP A 205 -21.01 8.84 14.51
N SER A 206 -21.77 7.74 14.40
CA SER A 206 -22.13 7.14 13.11
C SER A 206 -23.18 8.00 12.40
N GLY A 207 -22.96 8.29 11.10
CA GLY A 207 -23.85 9.15 10.31
C GLY A 207 -23.35 10.58 10.13
N ASN A 208 -22.04 10.78 10.28
CA ASN A 208 -21.44 12.09 10.21
C ASN A 208 -21.09 12.45 8.76
N ASP A 209 -21.72 13.50 8.24
CA ASP A 209 -21.44 14.06 6.91
C ASP A 209 -20.08 14.76 6.93
N CYS A 210 -19.02 13.98 6.71
CA CYS A 210 -17.65 14.46 6.64
C CYS A 210 -17.22 14.63 5.17
N GLU A 211 -16.67 15.79 4.85
CA GLU A 211 -16.03 16.08 3.58
C GLU A 211 -14.50 16.09 3.74
N SER A 212 -13.79 15.43 2.83
CA SER A 212 -12.33 15.46 2.81
C SER A 212 -11.83 16.41 1.73
N PHE A 213 -10.98 17.35 2.12
CA PHE A 213 -10.31 18.30 1.25
C PHE A 213 -8.81 18.02 1.21
N TYR A 214 -8.22 18.18 0.03
CA TYR A 214 -6.79 18.02 -0.17
C TYR A 214 -6.26 19.21 -0.95
N PHE A 215 -5.33 19.93 -0.33
CA PHE A 215 -4.74 21.13 -0.91
C PHE A 215 -3.28 20.87 -1.24
N ARG A 216 -2.85 21.35 -2.41
CA ARG A 216 -1.44 21.39 -2.78
C ARG A 216 -0.90 22.78 -2.46
N HIS A 217 0.11 22.83 -1.60
CA HIS A 217 0.86 24.05 -1.35
C HIS A 217 1.98 24.15 -2.39
N TYR A 218 2.09 25.31 -3.04
CA TYR A 218 3.08 25.62 -4.08
C TYR A 218 4.26 26.38 -3.48
#